data_AF-A0A5M5BTS5-F1
#
_entry.id   AF-A0A5M5BTS5-F1
#
_cell.length_a   1.000
_cell.length_b   1.000
_cell.length_c   1.000
_cell.angle_alpha   90.00
_cell.angle_beta   90.00
_cell.angle_gamma   90.00
#
_symmetry.space_group_name_H-M   'P 1'
#
loop_
_entity.id
_entity.type
_entity.pdbx_description
1 polymer ?
#
loop_
_entity_poly.entity_id
_entity_poly.type
_entity_poly.pdbx_seq_one_letter_code
_entity_poly.pdbx_strand_id
1 'polypeptide(L)'
;AWMSYYSSKKHLDGYLRWAYNSWPLEPLLDSRFRSWAGGDTYLVYPGARSCIRFERLIEGIQAHEKINILRQEFEKKGNKAGLKKIEKMLAPFNLGSMPEIPAAVTVNRANQILNSF
;
A
#
# COMPACT_ATOMS: atom_id res chain seq x y z
N ALA A 1 -0.20 -1.62 2.58
CA ALA A 1 -0.59 -2.26 1.31
C ALA A 1 -1.51 -1.34 0.53
N TRP A 2 -2.67 -0.95 1.10
CA TRP A 2 -3.69 -0.15 0.40
C TRP A 2 -3.16 1.15 -0.24
N MET A 3 -2.27 1.88 0.45
CA MET A 3 -1.67 3.12 -0.07
C MET A 3 -0.95 2.91 -1.41
N SER A 4 -0.21 1.81 -1.57
CA SER A 4 0.54 1.54 -2.81
C SER A 4 -0.37 1.21 -3.99
N TYR A 5 -1.47 0.48 -3.74
CA TYR A 5 -2.51 0.25 -4.75
C TYR A 5 -3.24 1.55 -5.13
N TYR A 6 -3.46 2.44 -4.16
CA TYR A 6 -4.00 3.77 -4.42
C TYR A 6 -3.04 4.58 -5.31
N SER A 7 -1.73 4.55 -5.04
CA SER A 7 -0.73 5.15 -5.91
C SER A 7 -0.75 4.54 -7.31
N SER A 8 -0.85 3.21 -7.45
CA SER A 8 -0.98 2.53 -8.76
C SER A 8 -2.21 2.98 -9.55
N LYS A 9 -3.35 3.15 -8.87
CA LYS A 9 -4.60 3.64 -9.48
C LYS A 9 -4.46 5.08 -9.95
N LYS A 10 -3.82 5.91 -9.13
CA LYS A 10 -3.66 7.35 -9.41
C LYS A 10 -2.46 7.65 -10.33
N HIS A 11 -1.74 6.62 -10.78
CA HIS A 11 -0.52 6.76 -11.57
C HIS A 11 0.50 7.69 -10.90
N LEU A 12 0.64 7.56 -9.57
CA LEU A 12 1.65 8.27 -8.79
C LEU A 12 2.92 7.44 -8.71
N ASP A 13 4.05 8.12 -8.55
CA ASP A 13 5.38 7.48 -8.43
C ASP A 13 5.60 6.81 -7.07
N GLY A 14 4.75 7.07 -6.07
CA GLY A 14 4.90 6.44 -4.77
C GLY A 14 4.03 7.02 -3.66
N TYR A 15 4.57 6.94 -2.44
CA TYR A 15 3.93 7.37 -1.20
C TYR A 15 4.98 7.96 -0.25
N LEU A 16 4.61 9.04 0.45
CA LEU A 16 5.45 9.69 1.44
C LEU A 16 4.78 9.68 2.80
N ARG A 17 5.57 9.39 3.83
CA ARG A 17 5.18 9.51 5.24
C ARG A 17 6.29 10.20 6.01
N TRP A 18 5.92 11.13 6.89
CA TRP A 18 6.87 12.09 7.47
C TRP A 18 7.86 11.51 8.48
N ALA A 19 7.48 10.45 9.21
CA ALA A 19 8.29 9.93 10.29
C ALA A 19 8.56 8.42 10.13
N TYR A 20 9.84 8.11 9.91
CA TYR A 20 10.34 6.74 9.86
C TYR A 20 10.61 6.19 11.28
N ASN A 21 11.32 6.94 12.13
CA ASN A 21 11.78 6.49 13.44
C ASN A 21 11.92 7.61 14.50
N SER A 22 11.04 8.61 14.49
CA SER A 22 11.00 9.65 15.53
C SER A 22 10.37 9.11 16.82
N TRP A 23 11.15 8.31 17.55
CA TRP A 23 10.65 7.52 18.67
C TRP A 23 10.23 8.37 19.89
N PRO A 24 9.11 8.02 20.58
CA PRO A 24 8.84 8.49 21.94
C PRO A 24 9.83 7.88 22.95
N LEU A 25 9.65 8.17 24.24
CA LEU A 25 10.59 7.75 25.30
C LEU A 25 10.80 6.22 25.36
N GLU A 26 9.72 5.44 25.31
CA GLU A 26 9.76 3.98 25.40
C GLU A 26 8.99 3.32 24.23
N PRO A 27 9.51 3.38 22.99
CA PRO A 27 8.75 3.06 21.77
C PRO A 27 8.34 1.59 21.66
N LEU A 28 8.95 0.70 22.43
CA LEU A 28 8.59 -0.72 22.53
C LEU A 28 7.39 -0.98 23.46
N LEU A 29 7.13 -0.07 24.41
CA LEU A 29 6.10 -0.22 25.44
C LEU A 29 4.90 0.68 25.17
N ASP A 30 5.13 1.94 24.79
CA ASP A 30 4.08 2.92 24.54
C ASP A 30 4.34 3.71 23.24
N SER A 31 3.38 3.64 22.32
CA SER A 31 3.43 4.32 21.03
C SER A 31 2.80 5.71 21.04
N ARG A 32 2.16 6.09 22.16
CA ARG A 32 1.51 7.39 22.31
C ARG A 32 2.54 8.50 22.41
N PHE A 33 2.12 9.67 21.97
CA PHE A 33 2.88 10.90 22.10
C PHE A 33 1.95 12.01 22.58
N ARG A 34 2.49 13.15 23.04
CA ARG A 34 1.70 14.30 23.50
C ARG A 34 0.75 14.88 22.45
N SER A 35 0.89 14.46 21.18
CA SER A 35 0.07 14.86 20.05
C SER A 35 -0.11 13.69 19.08
N TRP A 36 -1.17 13.74 18.28
CA TRP A 36 -1.56 12.75 17.24
C TRP A 36 -1.94 11.36 17.77
N ALA A 37 -2.35 10.49 16.86
CA ALA A 37 -2.67 9.10 17.18
C ALA A 37 -1.40 8.30 17.51
N GLY A 38 -1.54 7.29 18.38
CA GLY A 38 -0.44 6.39 18.73
C GLY A 38 0.19 5.74 17.51
N GLY A 39 1.52 5.72 17.47
CA GLY A 39 2.30 5.18 16.36
C GLY A 39 2.45 6.13 15.16
N ASP A 40 1.98 7.38 15.23
CA ASP A 40 2.17 8.32 14.12
C ASP A 40 3.66 8.68 13.90
N THR A 41 4.44 8.80 14.97
CA THR A 41 5.81 9.32 14.87
C THR A 41 6.85 8.28 14.41
N TYR A 42 6.46 7.04 14.12
CA TYR A 42 7.41 6.01 13.67
C TYR A 42 6.74 4.82 12.97
N LEU A 43 7.51 4.15 12.11
CA LEU A 43 7.14 2.91 11.41
C LEU A 43 8.05 1.72 11.77
N VAL A 44 9.21 1.95 12.39
CA VAL A 44 10.15 0.89 12.80
C VAL A 44 10.52 1.04 14.28
N TYR A 45 10.90 -0.06 14.92
CA TYR A 45 11.23 -0.12 16.34
C TYR A 45 12.75 -0.27 16.57
N PRO A 46 13.28 0.09 17.77
CA PRO A 46 14.69 -0.10 18.09
C PRO A 46 15.18 -1.53 17.89
N GLY A 47 16.47 -1.68 17.56
CA GLY A 47 17.10 -2.97 17.29
C GLY A 47 16.75 -3.54 15.90
N ALA A 48 16.59 -2.66 14.90
CA ALA A 48 16.26 -3.04 13.52
C ALA A 48 14.99 -3.90 13.41
N ARG A 49 14.00 -3.64 14.27
CA ARG A 49 12.74 -4.39 14.29
C ARG A 49 11.73 -3.72 13.36
N SER A 50 11.21 -4.51 12.43
CA SER A 50 10.08 -4.09 11.61
C SER A 50 8.77 -4.05 12.40
N CYS A 51 7.67 -3.70 11.74
CA CYS A 51 6.33 -3.82 12.28
C CYS A 51 5.32 -4.20 11.21
N ILE A 52 4.12 -4.62 11.65
CA ILE A 52 3.02 -5.00 10.76
C ILE A 52 2.73 -3.88 9.74
N ARG A 53 2.70 -2.60 10.15
CA ARG A 53 2.40 -1.49 9.25
C ARG A 53 3.46 -1.34 8.15
N PHE A 54 4.73 -1.53 8.51
CA PHE A 54 5.85 -1.40 7.59
C PHE A 54 5.92 -2.58 6.62
N GLU A 55 5.78 -3.82 7.11
CA GLU A 55 5.74 -5.01 6.24
C GLU A 55 4.56 -4.97 5.26
N ARG A 56 3.36 -4.59 5.74
CA ARG A 56 2.22 -4.41 4.84
C ARG A 56 2.46 -3.29 3.83
N LEU A 57 3.22 -2.24 4.16
CA LEU A 57 3.61 -1.20 3.19
C LEU A 57 4.56 -1.78 2.13
N ILE A 58 5.59 -2.52 2.54
CA ILE A 58 6.54 -3.20 1.64
C ILE A 58 5.80 -4.13 0.67
N GLU A 59 4.90 -4.99 1.16
CA GLU A 59 4.08 -5.84 0.30
C GLU A 59 3.25 -5.04 -0.72
N GLY A 60 2.73 -3.88 -0.31
CA GLY A 60 2.03 -2.97 -1.21
C GLY A 60 2.94 -2.41 -2.29
N ILE A 61 4.17 -2.03 -1.94
CA ILE A 61 5.17 -1.53 -2.89
C ILE A 61 5.51 -2.63 -3.90
N GLN A 62 5.70 -3.87 -3.45
CA GLN A 62 5.92 -5.00 -4.36
C GLN A 62 4.73 -5.22 -5.30
N ALA A 63 3.50 -5.06 -4.84
CA ALA A 63 2.32 -5.11 -5.70
C ALA A 63 2.28 -3.95 -6.71
N HIS A 64 2.67 -2.74 -6.31
CA HIS A 64 2.80 -1.59 -7.21
C HIS A 64 3.80 -1.86 -8.34
N GLU A 65 4.96 -2.43 -8.02
CA GLU A 65 5.98 -2.82 -9.01
C GLU A 65 5.46 -3.90 -9.96
N LYS A 66 4.80 -4.94 -9.44
CA LYS A 66 4.16 -5.97 -10.29
C LYS A 66 3.16 -5.36 -11.27
N ILE A 67 2.34 -4.41 -10.83
CA ILE A 67 1.39 -3.71 -11.69
C ILE A 67 2.11 -2.94 -12.79
N ASN A 68 3.20 -2.23 -12.47
CA ASN A 68 3.99 -1.48 -13.44
C ASN A 68 4.62 -2.42 -14.49
N ILE A 69 5.21 -3.53 -14.06
CA ILE A 69 5.76 -4.57 -14.96
C ILE A 69 4.68 -5.12 -15.90
N LEU A 70 3.52 -5.51 -15.35
CA LEU A 70 2.42 -6.04 -16.15
C LEU A 70 1.84 -5.01 -17.13
N ARG A 71 1.72 -3.74 -16.74
CA ARG A 71 1.30 -2.67 -17.64
C ARG A 71 2.26 -2.53 -18.82
N GLN A 72 3.57 -2.45 -18.55
CA GLN A 72 4.60 -2.36 -19.60
C GLN A 72 4.56 -3.58 -20.53
N GLU A 73 4.40 -4.78 -19.97
CA GLU A 73 4.29 -6.01 -20.76
C GLU A 73 3.05 -6.00 -21.66
N PHE A 74 1.89 -5.63 -21.11
CA PHE A 74 0.64 -5.59 -21.87
C PHE A 74 0.62 -4.49 -22.92
N GLU A 75 1.24 -3.34 -22.66
CA GLU A 75 1.44 -2.30 -23.66
C GLU A 75 2.30 -2.79 -24.82
N LYS A 76 3.46 -3.40 -24.53
CA LYS A 76 4.36 -3.96 -25.55
C LYS A 76 3.67 -5.05 -26.40
N LYS A 77 2.81 -5.86 -25.78
CA LYS A 77 2.05 -6.93 -26.45
C LYS A 77 0.73 -6.48 -27.09
N GLY A 78 0.34 -5.21 -26.95
CA GLY A 78 -0.98 -4.73 -27.39
C GLY A 78 -2.17 -5.37 -26.66
N ASN A 79 -1.96 -5.93 -25.46
CA ASN A 79 -2.97 -6.64 -24.68
C ASN A 79 -3.91 -5.65 -23.95
N LYS A 80 -4.85 -5.09 -24.69
CA LYS A 80 -5.88 -4.18 -24.16
C LYS A 80 -6.76 -4.82 -23.08
N ALA A 81 -7.00 -6.13 -23.15
CA ALA A 81 -7.81 -6.85 -22.17
C ALA A 81 -7.11 -6.95 -20.81
N GLY A 82 -5.80 -7.23 -20.80
CA GLY A 82 -4.96 -7.24 -19.60
C GLY A 82 -4.92 -5.88 -18.92
N LEU A 83 -4.70 -4.80 -19.70
CA LEU A 83 -4.76 -3.43 -19.19
C LEU A 83 -6.12 -3.10 -18.56
N LYS A 84 -7.22 -3.43 -19.25
CA LYS A 84 -8.57 -3.23 -18.71
C LYS A 84 -8.83 -4.03 -17.43
N LYS A 85 -8.27 -5.24 -17.30
CA LYS A 85 -8.35 -6.08 -16.09
C LYS A 85 -7.60 -5.42 -14.92
N ILE A 86 -6.42 -4.84 -15.16
CA ILE A 86 -5.67 -4.06 -14.15
C ILE A 86 -6.49 -2.86 -13.68
N GLU A 87 -7.03 -2.05 -14.59
CA GLU A 87 -7.79 -0.86 -14.22
C GLU A 87 -9.07 -1.21 -13.44
N LYS A 88 -9.77 -2.28 -13.84
CA LYS A 88 -10.93 -2.78 -13.09
C LYS A 88 -10.55 -3.29 -11.69
N MET A 89 -9.40 -3.94 -11.55
CA MET A 89 -8.88 -4.38 -10.25
C MET A 89 -8.57 -3.19 -9.33
N LEU A 90 -8.07 -2.07 -9.89
CA LEU A 90 -7.68 -0.87 -9.15
C LEU A 90 -8.84 0.08 -8.83
N ALA A 91 -9.96 -0.01 -9.54
CA ALA A 91 -11.11 0.87 -9.36
C ALA A 91 -11.57 1.05 -7.88
N PRO A 92 -11.63 -0.01 -7.05
CA PRO A 92 -12.08 0.09 -5.65
C PRO A 92 -11.16 0.90 -4.73
N PHE A 93 -9.93 1.23 -5.13
CA PHE A 93 -9.01 2.04 -4.31
C PHE A 93 -9.37 3.52 -4.41
N ASN A 94 -10.52 3.91 -3.83
CA ASN A 94 -11.01 5.28 -3.81
C ASN A 94 -11.22 5.76 -2.37
N LEU A 95 -10.81 6.99 -2.06
CA LEU A 95 -10.95 7.57 -0.71
C LEU A 95 -12.42 7.90 -0.38
N GLY A 96 -13.22 8.29 -1.37
CA GLY A 96 -14.62 8.69 -1.16
C GLY A 96 -15.56 7.54 -0.74
N SER A 97 -15.22 6.29 -1.06
CA SER A 97 -16.00 5.09 -0.73
C SER A 97 -15.50 4.37 0.53
N MET A 98 -14.62 5.02 1.31
CA MET A 98 -13.80 4.36 2.33
C MET A 98 -14.47 4.02 3.68
N PRO A 99 -15.79 4.16 3.91
CA PRO A 99 -16.46 3.41 4.97
C PRO A 99 -17.26 2.18 4.49
N GLU A 100 -17.55 2.03 3.18
CA GLU A 100 -18.42 0.95 2.69
C GLU A 100 -17.71 -0.39 2.47
N ILE A 101 -16.45 -0.36 2.03
CA ILE A 101 -15.67 -1.58 1.77
C ILE A 101 -14.37 -1.52 2.58
N PRO A 102 -14.14 -2.46 3.52
CA PRO A 102 -12.92 -2.48 4.31
C PRO A 102 -11.65 -2.57 3.45
N ALA A 103 -10.60 -1.87 3.87
CA ALA A 103 -9.30 -1.87 3.17
C ALA A 103 -8.70 -3.27 3.01
N ALA A 104 -8.93 -4.16 3.98
CA ALA A 104 -8.47 -5.56 3.90
C ALA A 104 -9.15 -6.32 2.76
N VAL A 105 -10.46 -6.13 2.56
CA VAL A 105 -11.24 -6.81 1.51
C VAL A 105 -10.76 -6.38 0.13
N THR A 106 -10.57 -5.07 -0.08
CA THR A 106 -10.07 -4.52 -1.36
C THR A 106 -8.66 -5.01 -1.68
N VAL A 107 -7.75 -4.99 -0.69
CA VAL A 107 -6.37 -5.48 -0.86
C VAL A 107 -6.34 -6.98 -1.17
N ASN A 108 -7.08 -7.80 -0.42
CA ASN A 108 -7.07 -9.26 -0.62
C ASN A 108 -7.61 -9.65 -1.99
N ARG A 109 -8.72 -9.02 -2.41
CA ARG A 109 -9.27 -9.23 -3.76
C ARG A 109 -8.29 -8.80 -4.85
N ALA A 110 -7.64 -7.65 -4.69
CA ALA A 110 -6.65 -7.17 -5.65
C ALA A 110 -5.45 -8.12 -5.75
N ASN A 111 -4.95 -8.63 -4.62
CA ASN A 111 -3.88 -9.63 -4.59
C ASN A 111 -4.25 -10.92 -5.34
N GLN A 112 -5.47 -11.43 -5.16
CA GLN A 112 -5.95 -12.62 -5.88
C GLN A 112 -5.96 -12.39 -7.40
N ILE A 113 -6.43 -11.23 -7.84
CA ILE A 113 -6.46 -10.89 -9.27
C ILE A 113 -5.04 -10.67 -9.81
N LEU A 114 -4.20 -9.93 -9.07
CA LEU A 114 -2.83 -9.60 -9.46
C LEU A 114 -1.96 -10.84 -9.64
N ASN A 115 -2.13 -11.84 -8.77
CA ASN A 115 -1.39 -13.11 -8.87
C ASN A 115 -2.05 -14.12 -9.83
N SER A 116 -3.09 -13.73 -10.58
CA SER A 116 -3.77 -14.56 -11.59
C SER A 116 -3.45 -14.18 -13.04
N PHE A 117 -2.61 -13.15 -13.23
CA PHE A 117 -2.09 -12.80 -14.55
C PHE A 117 -0.98 -13.76 -14.95
#